data_AF-A0A7W0NW21-F1
#
_entry.id   AF-A0A7W0NW21-F1
#
_cell.length_a   1.000
_cell.length_b   1.000
_cell.length_c   1.000
_cell.angle_alpha   90.00
_cell.angle_beta   90.00
_cell.angle_gamma   90.00
#
_symmetry.space_group_name_H-M   'P 1'
#
loop_
_entity.id
_entity.type
_entity.pdbx_description
1 polymer ?
#
loop_
_entity_poly.entity_id
_entity_poly.type
_entity_poly.pdbx_seq_one_letter_code
_entity_poly.pdbx_strand_id
1 'polypeptide(L)'
;MMKNFIRLFLMGLLTMSVGTHAFGQAATFAKSDVSQGEIDRVISKFTRNESLFRQALNIYAFNRNATISTIGMGGQITGTYKRDSFMTFDTEGRRLERILFAPVSTLTEITVSQADIENLGGVDPFAIEPAHLDKY
;
A
#
# COMPACT_ATOMS: atom_id res chain seq x y z
N MET A 1 -34.92 -59.12 -9.08
CA MET A 1 -33.50 -59.15 -9.50
C MET A 1 -33.21 -58.18 -10.65
N MET A 2 -33.78 -56.97 -10.64
CA MET A 2 -33.65 -56.00 -11.75
C MET A 2 -33.50 -54.54 -11.27
N LYS A 3 -33.15 -54.35 -9.98
CA LYS A 3 -33.04 -53.03 -9.34
C LYS A 3 -31.60 -52.69 -8.95
N ASN A 4 -30.70 -53.68 -8.98
CA ASN A 4 -29.29 -53.53 -8.64
C ASN A 4 -28.39 -53.27 -9.86
N PHE A 5 -28.90 -53.55 -11.08
CA PHE A 5 -28.19 -53.24 -12.34
C PHE A 5 -28.32 -51.76 -12.74
N ILE A 6 -29.44 -51.10 -12.40
CA ILE A 6 -29.67 -49.66 -12.64
C ILE A 6 -28.76 -48.79 -11.76
N ARG A 7 -28.41 -49.25 -10.56
CA ARG A 7 -27.52 -48.51 -9.65
C ARG A 7 -26.05 -48.58 -10.06
N LEU A 8 -25.66 -49.57 -10.85
CA LEU A 8 -24.27 -49.72 -11.33
C LEU A 8 -24.00 -48.94 -12.63
N PHE A 9 -25.04 -48.64 -13.42
CA PHE A 9 -24.91 -47.82 -14.63
C PHE A 9 -24.95 -46.30 -14.34
N LEU A 10 -25.63 -45.89 -13.25
CA LEU A 10 -25.71 -44.48 -12.83
C LEU A 10 -24.46 -43.99 -12.08
N MET A 11 -23.54 -44.89 -11.72
CA MET A 11 -22.30 -44.61 -11.00
C MET A 11 -21.06 -44.72 -11.91
N GLY A 12 -21.25 -44.83 -13.23
CA GLY A 12 -20.20 -44.79 -14.25
C GLY A 12 -20.19 -43.51 -15.10
N LEU A 13 -21.20 -42.65 -14.96
CA LEU A 13 -21.37 -41.44 -15.78
C LEU A 13 -21.09 -40.13 -15.01
N LEU A 14 -20.56 -40.22 -13.79
CA LEU A 14 -20.28 -39.06 -12.92
C LEU A 14 -18.77 -38.80 -12.72
N THR A 15 -17.90 -39.35 -13.58
CA THR A 15 -16.44 -39.19 -13.48
C THR A 15 -15.75 -38.61 -14.72
N MET A 16 -16.50 -38.10 -15.71
CA MET A 16 -15.93 -37.33 -16.84
C MET A 16 -16.34 -35.84 -16.81
N SER A 17 -15.93 -35.11 -15.78
CA SER A 17 -15.88 -33.64 -15.84
C SER A 17 -14.78 -33.04 -14.94
N VAL A 18 -13.64 -33.72 -14.82
CA VAL A 18 -12.41 -33.08 -14.32
C VAL A 18 -11.70 -32.48 -15.52
N GLY A 19 -11.59 -31.15 -15.57
CA GLY A 19 -10.71 -30.47 -16.51
C GLY A 19 -11.28 -29.21 -17.17
N THR A 20 -12.09 -28.39 -16.50
CA THR A 20 -12.15 -26.98 -16.90
C THR A 20 -10.84 -26.34 -16.45
N HIS A 21 -9.89 -26.30 -17.37
CA HIS A 21 -8.73 -25.43 -17.25
C HIS A 21 -9.23 -24.01 -16.98
N ALA A 22 -9.01 -23.51 -15.77
CA ALA A 22 -8.99 -22.09 -15.50
C ALA A 22 -7.71 -21.53 -16.18
N PHE A 23 -7.73 -21.46 -17.50
CA PHE A 23 -6.81 -20.56 -18.21
C PHE A 23 -7.14 -19.16 -17.70
N GLY A 24 -6.18 -18.55 -17.00
CA GLY A 24 -6.28 -17.15 -16.63
C GLY A 24 -6.65 -16.35 -17.87
N GLN A 25 -7.81 -15.69 -17.84
CA GLN A 25 -8.17 -14.75 -18.89
C GLN A 25 -7.05 -13.74 -18.98
N ALA A 26 -6.32 -13.74 -20.10
CA ALA A 26 -5.42 -12.66 -20.42
C ALA A 26 -6.26 -11.39 -20.40
N ALA A 27 -6.01 -10.51 -19.43
CA ALA A 27 -6.70 -9.24 -19.33
C ALA A 27 -6.42 -8.46 -20.62
N THR A 28 -7.42 -8.43 -21.50
CA THR A 28 -7.35 -7.61 -22.71
C THR A 28 -7.70 -6.21 -22.25
N PHE A 29 -6.68 -5.39 -21.98
CA PHE A 29 -6.88 -3.97 -21.70
C PHE A 29 -7.31 -3.29 -23.01
N ALA A 30 -8.61 -3.25 -23.27
CA ALA A 30 -9.16 -2.45 -24.35
C ALA A 30 -8.98 -0.97 -23.99
N LYS A 31 -8.49 -0.17 -24.93
CA LYS A 31 -8.47 1.29 -24.78
C LYS A 31 -9.90 1.77 -24.59
N SER A 32 -10.24 2.17 -23.37
CA SER A 32 -11.51 2.82 -23.07
C SER A 32 -11.56 4.15 -23.81
N ASP A 33 -12.57 4.34 -24.67
CA ASP A 33 -12.82 5.63 -25.32
C ASP A 33 -13.57 6.54 -24.33
N VAL A 34 -12.81 7.07 -23.36
CA VAL A 34 -13.32 7.91 -22.28
C VAL A 34 -13.28 9.35 -22.75
N SER A 35 -14.42 10.04 -22.65
CA SER A 35 -14.47 11.48 -22.96
C SER A 35 -13.61 12.29 -21.98
N GLN A 36 -13.06 13.42 -22.42
CA GLN A 36 -12.31 14.32 -21.53
C GLN A 36 -13.13 14.72 -20.28
N GLY A 37 -14.44 14.96 -20.44
CA GLY A 37 -15.31 15.30 -19.30
C GLY A 37 -15.48 14.17 -18.28
N GLU A 38 -15.39 12.91 -18.70
CA GLU A 38 -15.40 11.77 -17.78
C GLU A 38 -14.05 11.60 -17.06
N ILE A 39 -12.94 11.87 -17.76
CA ILE A 39 -11.61 11.94 -17.14
C ILE A 39 -11.59 13.01 -16.04
N ASP A 40 -12.05 14.23 -16.35
CA ASP A 40 -12.08 15.34 -15.40
C ASP A 40 -12.98 15.03 -14.19
N ARG A 41 -14.11 14.35 -14.42
CA ARG A 41 -15.00 13.88 -13.35
C ARG A 41 -14.32 12.87 -12.44
N VAL A 42 -13.59 11.92 -13.00
CA VAL A 42 -12.85 10.90 -12.22
C VAL A 42 -11.76 11.57 -11.39
N ILE A 43 -10.94 12.44 -12.00
CA ILE A 43 -9.88 13.17 -11.30
C ILE A 43 -10.47 14.00 -10.17
N SER A 44 -11.54 14.77 -10.42
CA SER A 44 -12.19 15.59 -9.40
C SER A 44 -12.74 14.76 -8.23
N LYS A 45 -13.37 13.61 -8.53
CA LYS A 45 -13.91 12.72 -7.49
C LYS A 45 -12.79 12.06 -6.69
N PHE A 46 -11.76 11.56 -7.38
CA PHE A 46 -10.62 10.90 -6.76
C PHE A 46 -9.91 11.85 -5.79
N THR A 47 -9.54 13.04 -6.28
CA THR A 47 -8.83 14.02 -5.46
C THR A 47 -9.64 14.51 -4.26
N ARG A 48 -10.95 14.71 -4.42
CA ARG A 48 -11.82 15.04 -3.28
C ARG A 48 -11.83 13.92 -2.22
N ASN A 49 -11.87 12.66 -2.65
CA ASN A 49 -11.86 11.53 -1.72
C ASN A 49 -10.52 11.41 -0.99
N GLU A 50 -9.39 11.68 -1.66
CA GLU A 50 -8.07 11.75 -1.03
C GLU A 50 -8.02 12.82 0.07
N SER A 51 -8.60 14.02 -0.17
CA SER A 51 -8.69 15.05 0.88
C SER A 51 -9.51 14.60 2.09
N LEU A 52 -10.64 13.92 1.85
CA LEU A 52 -11.47 13.37 2.94
C LEU A 52 -10.72 12.27 3.70
N PHE A 53 -9.99 11.42 2.98
CA PHE A 53 -9.17 10.37 3.57
C PHE A 53 -8.05 10.95 4.45
N ARG A 54 -7.38 12.01 3.98
CA ARG A 54 -6.36 12.72 4.79
C ARG A 54 -6.94 13.32 6.06
N GLN A 55 -8.09 13.99 5.97
CA GLN A 55 -8.77 14.53 7.16
C GLN A 55 -9.15 13.42 8.14
N ALA A 56 -9.63 12.28 7.65
CA ALA A 56 -9.92 11.12 8.49
C ALA A 56 -8.65 10.53 9.12
N LEU A 57 -7.50 10.56 8.44
CA LEU A 57 -6.23 10.10 9.01
C LEU A 57 -5.73 10.98 10.16
N ASN A 58 -6.05 12.27 10.15
CA ASN A 58 -5.62 13.21 11.19
C ASN A 58 -6.15 12.86 12.60
N ILE A 59 -7.12 11.96 12.75
CA ILE A 59 -7.63 11.54 14.07
C ILE A 59 -6.84 10.36 14.66
N TYR A 60 -5.95 9.74 13.90
CA TYR A 60 -5.20 8.56 14.33
C TYR A 60 -3.83 8.96 14.86
N ALA A 61 -3.48 8.39 16.01
CA ALA A 61 -2.11 8.40 16.53
C ALA A 61 -1.48 7.02 16.32
N PHE A 62 -0.19 7.01 16.01
CA PHE A 62 0.53 5.76 15.74
C PHE A 62 1.98 5.81 16.24
N ASN A 63 2.54 4.64 16.53
CA ASN A 63 3.97 4.51 16.74
C ASN A 63 4.65 4.20 15.39
N ARG A 64 5.69 4.96 15.06
CA ARG A 64 6.55 4.74 13.91
C ARG A 64 7.91 4.26 14.38
N ASN A 65 8.37 3.14 13.83
CA ASN A 65 9.71 2.64 14.05
C ASN A 65 10.47 2.71 12.73
N ALA A 66 11.45 3.61 12.63
CA ALA A 66 12.31 3.76 11.46
C ALA A 66 13.69 3.13 11.77
N THR A 67 14.13 2.20 10.92
CA THR A 67 15.46 1.61 11.00
C THR A 67 16.09 1.62 9.61
N ILE A 68 17.28 2.19 9.50
CA ILE A 68 18.08 2.23 8.27
C ILE A 68 19.39 1.53 8.58
N SER A 69 19.76 0.55 7.77
CA SER A 69 20.99 -0.22 7.95
C SER A 69 21.84 -0.17 6.68
N THR A 70 23.15 0.03 6.83
CA THR A 70 24.11 -0.23 5.76
C THR A 70 24.53 -1.70 5.81
N ILE A 71 24.54 -2.35 4.66
CA ILE A 71 24.90 -3.77 4.52
C ILE A 71 26.24 -3.84 3.78
N GLY A 72 27.25 -4.42 4.43
CA GLY A 72 28.56 -4.63 3.85
C GLY A 72 28.57 -5.76 2.82
N MET A 73 29.68 -5.87 2.07
CA MET A 73 29.82 -6.87 0.99
C MET A 73 29.65 -8.33 1.44
N GLY A 74 29.91 -8.64 2.72
CA GLY A 74 29.72 -9.97 3.30
C GLY A 74 28.32 -10.22 3.87
N GLY A 75 27.37 -9.29 3.69
CA GLY A 75 26.00 -9.39 4.19
C GLY A 75 25.81 -8.95 5.65
N GLN A 76 26.88 -8.55 6.35
CA GLN A 76 26.79 -8.00 7.70
C GLN A 76 26.28 -6.56 7.71
N ILE A 77 25.58 -6.18 8.79
CA ILE A 77 25.23 -4.78 9.06
C ILE A 77 26.50 -4.03 9.46
N THR A 78 26.86 -2.97 8.74
CA THR A 78 28.04 -2.13 9.02
C THR A 78 27.70 -0.85 9.77
N GLY A 79 26.43 -0.42 9.74
CA GLY A 79 25.94 0.74 10.47
C GLY A 79 24.41 0.75 10.57
N THR A 80 23.89 1.42 11.58
CA THR A 80 22.45 1.53 11.84
C THR A 80 22.06 2.93 12.29
N TYR A 81 20.95 3.41 11.74
CA TYR A 81 20.16 4.50 12.28
C TYR A 81 18.83 3.94 12.78
N LYS A 82 18.40 4.34 13.98
CA LYS A 82 17.13 3.93 14.56
C LYS A 82 16.42 5.11 15.20
N ARG A 83 15.12 5.24 14.91
CA ARG A 83 14.23 6.24 15.54
C ARG A 83 12.85 5.65 15.72
N ASP A 84 12.44 5.54 16.98
CA ASP A 84 11.08 5.17 17.34
C ASP A 84 10.36 6.43 17.84
N SER A 85 9.15 6.65 17.34
CA SER A 85 8.44 7.92 17.49
C SER A 85 6.95 7.69 17.66
N PHE A 86 6.33 8.45 18.54
CA PHE A 86 4.88 8.55 18.63
C PHE A 86 4.43 9.72 17.76
N MET A 87 3.57 9.44 16.79
CA MET A 87 3.01 10.40 15.84
C MET A 87 1.55 10.68 16.19
N THR A 88 1.18 11.96 16.19
CA THR A 88 -0.20 12.43 16.37
C THR A 88 -0.42 13.71 15.56
N PHE A 89 -1.62 14.27 15.60
CA PHE A 89 -1.96 15.52 14.94
C PHE A 89 -2.58 16.49 15.95
N ASP A 90 -2.35 17.78 15.77
CA ASP A 90 -3.03 18.82 16.54
C ASP A 90 -4.42 19.15 15.96
N THR A 91 -5.13 20.08 16.60
CA THR A 91 -6.46 20.53 16.17
C THR A 91 -6.46 21.23 14.81
N GLU A 92 -5.31 21.71 14.35
CA GLU A 92 -5.12 22.34 13.03
C GLU A 92 -4.72 21.30 11.96
N GLY A 93 -4.60 20.02 12.33
CA GLY A 93 -4.13 18.96 11.43
C GLY A 93 -2.63 18.98 11.18
N ARG A 94 -1.85 19.73 11.96
CA ARG A 94 -0.38 19.68 11.91
C ARG A 94 0.10 18.45 12.65
N ARG A 95 1.04 17.73 12.06
CA ARG A 95 1.63 16.54 12.68
C ARG A 95 2.53 16.93 13.84
N LEU A 96 2.37 16.24 14.96
CA LEU A 96 3.23 16.31 16.14
C LEU A 96 3.98 14.99 16.30
N GLU A 97 5.29 15.06 16.49
CA GLU A 97 6.16 13.91 16.73
C GLU A 97 6.75 14.00 18.15
N ARG A 98 6.61 12.92 18.91
CA ARG A 98 7.35 12.71 20.15
C ARG A 98 8.34 11.57 19.98
N ILE A 99 9.63 11.87 20.11
CA ILE A 99 10.69 10.87 20.04
C ILE A 99 10.61 9.98 21.28
N LEU A 100 10.49 8.67 21.08
CA LEU A 100 10.49 7.68 22.16
C LEU A 100 11.88 7.10 22.36
N PHE A 101 12.61 6.87 21.26
CA PHE A 101 13.94 6.29 21.27
C PHE A 101 14.72 6.72 20.02
N ALA A 102 15.93 7.24 20.20
CA ALA A 102 16.81 7.67 19.10
C ALA A 102 18.28 7.61 19.55
N PRO A 103 18.91 6.42 19.55
CA PRO A 103 20.31 6.29 19.90
C PRO A 103 21.22 6.97 18.86
N VAL A 104 22.48 7.21 19.24
CA VAL A 104 23.49 7.72 18.31
C VAL A 104 23.65 6.76 17.13
N SER A 105 23.61 7.30 15.91
CA SER A 105 23.75 6.50 14.70
C SER A 105 25.17 5.97 14.54
N THR A 106 25.29 4.75 14.04
CA THR A 106 26.57 4.13 13.67
C THR A 106 26.78 4.08 12.16
N LEU A 107 25.93 4.74 11.37
CA LEU A 107 26.12 4.85 9.93
C LEU A 107 27.42 5.60 9.61
N THR A 108 28.19 5.09 8.65
CA THR A 108 29.45 5.71 8.22
C THR A 108 29.45 6.08 6.75
N GLU A 109 28.72 5.32 5.92
CA GLU A 109 28.73 5.46 4.46
C GLU A 109 27.63 6.40 3.95
N ILE A 110 26.56 6.58 4.72
CA ILE A 110 25.43 7.45 4.40
C ILE A 110 25.07 8.32 5.60
N THR A 111 24.46 9.46 5.34
CA THR A 111 23.91 10.34 6.37
C THR A 111 22.41 10.45 6.17
N VAL A 112 21.67 10.34 7.27
CA VAL A 112 20.20 10.52 7.25
C VAL A 112 19.90 11.99 7.49
N SER A 113 19.31 12.65 6.50
CA SER A 113 18.94 14.06 6.59
C SER A 113 17.59 14.23 7.29
N GLN A 114 17.30 15.48 7.68
CA GLN A 114 16.00 15.81 8.27
C GLN A 114 14.84 15.56 7.27
N ALA A 115 15.06 15.86 5.98
CA ALA A 115 14.08 15.61 4.92
C ALA A 115 13.75 14.10 4.81
N ASP A 116 14.76 13.23 4.92
CA ASP A 116 14.54 11.78 4.91
C ASP A 116 13.65 11.33 6.07
N ILE A 117 13.86 11.88 7.26
CA ILE A 117 13.04 11.57 8.45
C ILE A 117 11.60 12.07 8.29
N GLU A 118 11.42 13.23 7.68
CA GLU A 118 10.12 13.81 7.40
C GLU A 118 9.33 12.93 6.41
N ASN A 119 9.98 12.53 5.31
CA ASN A 119 9.42 11.63 4.30
C ASN A 119 9.00 10.28 4.90
N LEU A 120 9.87 9.67 5.72
CA LEU A 120 9.57 8.42 6.44
C LEU A 120 8.42 8.54 7.45
N GLY A 121 8.09 9.77 7.87
CA GLY A 121 6.92 10.03 8.71
C GLY A 121 5.60 10.07 7.96
N GLY A 122 5.59 9.82 6.65
CA GLY A 122 4.42 9.96 5.80
C GLY A 122 4.08 11.42 5.50
N VAL A 123 5.10 12.27 5.28
CA VAL A 123 4.90 13.61 4.67
C VAL A 123 4.43 13.49 3.23
N ASP A 124 4.78 12.41 2.55
CA ASP A 124 4.30 12.07 1.22
C ASP A 124 3.28 10.91 1.27
N PRO A 125 2.09 11.06 1.87
CA PRO A 125 0.99 10.28 1.35
C PRO A 125 0.79 10.79 -0.09
N PHE A 126 0.78 9.90 -1.07
CA PHE A 126 0.44 10.20 -2.47
C PHE A 126 -1.03 10.66 -2.64
N ALA A 127 -1.55 11.43 -1.68
CA ALA A 127 -2.87 12.01 -1.68
C ALA A 127 -2.84 13.21 -2.63
N ILE A 128 -3.22 12.95 -3.87
CA ILE A 128 -3.43 13.97 -4.89
C ILE A 128 -4.66 14.76 -4.46
N GLU A 129 -4.46 15.96 -3.91
CA GLU A 129 -5.55 16.82 -3.45
C GLU A 129 -5.93 17.85 -4.52
N PRO A 130 -7.18 18.32 -4.55
CA PRO A 130 -7.61 19.34 -5.51
C PRO A 130 -6.77 20.62 -5.43
N ALA A 131 -6.27 20.96 -4.25
CA ALA A 131 -5.46 22.16 -3.99
C ALA A 131 -4.01 22.06 -4.52
N HIS A 132 -3.56 20.87 -4.94
CA HIS A 132 -2.18 20.61 -5.38
C HIS A 132 -2.12 19.90 -6.73
N LEU A 133 -3.23 19.87 -7.48
CA LEU A 133 -3.29 19.24 -8.80
C LEU A 133 -2.29 19.84 -9.81
N ASP A 134 -1.91 21.10 -9.64
CA ASP A 134 -0.95 21.82 -10.47
C ASP A 134 0.52 21.40 -10.26
N LYS A 135 0.80 20.66 -9.18
CA LYS A 135 2.15 20.21 -8.80
C LYS A 135 2.53 18.85 -9.40
N TYR A 136 1.66 18.23 -10.20
CA TYR A 136 1.80 16.91 -10.80
C TYR A 136 1.57 16.97 -12.31
#